data_AF-I4DSW2-F1
#
_entry.id   AF-I4DSW2-F1
#
_cell.length_a   1.000
_cell.length_b   1.000
_cell.length_c   1.000
_cell.angle_alpha   90.00
_cell.angle_beta   90.00
_cell.angle_gamma   90.00
#
_symmetry.space_group_name_H-M   'P 1'
#
loop_
_entity.id
_entity.type
_entity.pdbx_description
1 polymer ?
#
loop_
_entity_poly.entity_id
_entity_poly.type
_entity_poly.pdbx_seq_one_letter_code
_entity_poly.pdbx_strand_id
1 'polypeptide(L)'
;RGHGAGGASIVTFWDSRLHKMAVGYMLAHPYGVARVMSSFRWNRHIVNGKDQNDWMGPPSHSDGSTKSVPINPDQTCGDGWVCEH
;
A
#
# COMPACT_ATOMS: atom_id res chain seq x y z
N ARG A 1 6.38 -2.64 5.95
CA ARG A 1 7.66 -1.91 5.78
C ARG A 1 8.82 -2.61 6.51
N GLY A 2 8.76 -3.93 6.71
CA GLY A 2 9.76 -4.64 7.55
C GLY A 2 9.56 -4.45 9.07
N HIS A 3 8.36 -4.02 9.47
CA HIS A 3 7.92 -3.90 10.86
C HIS A 3 6.70 -4.76 11.10
N GLY A 4 6.56 -5.30 12.31
CA GLY A 4 5.45 -6.14 12.73
C GLY A 4 5.72 -7.64 12.60
N ALA A 5 4.87 -8.44 13.23
CA ALA A 5 5.06 -9.88 13.43
C ALA A 5 5.19 -10.70 12.13
N GLY A 6 4.69 -10.18 11.00
CA GLY A 6 4.76 -10.88 9.71
C GLY A 6 5.95 -10.52 8.83
N GLY A 7 6.75 -9.49 9.17
CA GLY A 7 7.98 -9.14 8.46
C GLY A 7 7.88 -9.18 6.92
N ALA A 8 8.73 -10.01 6.30
CA ALA A 8 8.80 -10.22 4.86
C ALA A 8 7.65 -11.08 4.27
N SER A 9 6.85 -11.73 5.11
CA SER A 9 5.77 -12.63 4.70
C SER A 9 4.42 -11.93 4.47
N ILE A 10 4.36 -10.61 4.68
CA ILE A 10 3.12 -9.83 4.51
C ILE A 10 2.97 -9.39 3.06
N VAL A 11 1.86 -9.79 2.44
CA VAL A 11 1.53 -9.45 1.06
C VAL A 11 0.95 -8.04 0.99
N THR A 12 1.51 -7.19 0.14
CA THR A 12 1.12 -5.77 -0.04
C THR A 12 0.98 -5.42 -1.52
N PHE A 13 0.59 -4.18 -1.86
CA PHE A 13 0.50 -3.73 -3.26
C PHE A 13 1.80 -3.88 -4.07
N TRP A 14 2.96 -3.96 -3.40
CA TRP A 14 4.24 -4.25 -4.05
C TRP A 14 4.25 -5.62 -4.76
N ASP A 15 3.41 -6.55 -4.31
CA ASP A 15 3.21 -7.89 -4.86
C ASP A 15 1.78 -8.02 -5.42
N SER A 16 1.42 -7.14 -6.36
CA SER A 16 0.05 -6.91 -6.84
C SER A 16 -0.76 -8.19 -7.13
N ARG A 17 -0.16 -9.21 -7.77
CA ARG A 17 -0.85 -10.46 -8.08
C ARG A 17 -1.25 -11.22 -6.81
N LEU A 18 -0.30 -11.42 -5.90
CA LEU A 18 -0.55 -12.15 -4.65
C LEU A 18 -1.50 -11.36 -3.75
N HIS A 19 -1.37 -10.03 -3.73
CA HIS A 19 -2.24 -9.19 -2.91
C HIS A 19 -3.71 -9.29 -3.33
N LYS A 20 -3.98 -9.24 -4.63
CA LYS A 20 -5.33 -9.42 -5.18
C LYS A 20 -5.91 -10.81 -4.86
N MET A 21 -5.10 -11.86 -4.94
CA MET A 21 -5.53 -13.21 -4.56
C MET A 21 -5.88 -13.31 -3.07
N ALA A 22 -5.02 -12.77 -2.20
CA ALA A 22 -5.23 -12.79 -0.75
C ALA A 22 -6.44 -11.97 -0.33
N VAL A 23 -6.59 -10.74 -0.85
CA VAL A 23 -7.76 -9.88 -0.57
C VAL A 23 -9.04 -10.50 -1.14
N GLY A 24 -8.99 -11.08 -2.34
CA GLY A 24 -10.13 -11.79 -2.92
C GLY A 24 -10.62 -12.95 -2.04
N TYR A 25 -9.70 -13.76 -1.52
CA TYR A 25 -10.06 -14.83 -0.57
C TYR A 25 -10.61 -14.27 0.74
N MET A 26 -9.97 -13.24 1.31
CA MET A 26 -10.42 -12.57 2.55
C MET A 26 -11.85 -12.04 2.43
N LEU A 27 -12.22 -11.44 1.28
CA LEU A 27 -13.56 -10.91 1.05
C LEU A 27 -14.61 -11.99 0.79
N ALA A 28 -14.22 -13.11 0.18
CA ALA A 28 -15.12 -14.23 -0.10
C ALA A 28 -15.38 -15.12 1.12
N HIS A 29 -14.47 -15.13 2.10
CA HIS A 29 -14.57 -15.99 3.27
C HIS A 29 -15.23 -15.25 4.46
N PRO A 30 -16.31 -15.78 5.06
CA PRO A 30 -17.06 -15.09 6.12
C PRO A 30 -16.34 -15.21 7.48
N TYR A 31 -15.19 -14.54 7.62
CA TYR A 31 -14.38 -14.56 8.82
C TYR A 31 -13.91 -13.16 9.23
N GLY A 32 -14.30 -12.73 10.43
CA GLY A 32 -13.98 -11.40 10.95
C GLY A 32 -14.66 -10.26 10.18
N VAL A 33 -14.15 -9.04 10.38
CA VAL A 33 -14.59 -7.85 9.64
C VAL A 33 -13.47 -7.46 8.67
N ALA A 34 -13.70 -7.68 7.37
CA ALA A 34 -12.71 -7.40 6.35
C ALA A 34 -12.42 -5.89 6.25
N ARG A 35 -11.13 -5.54 6.16
CA ARG A 35 -10.65 -4.17 5.91
C ARG A 35 -9.62 -4.22 4.79
N VAL A 36 -9.85 -3.46 3.73
CA VAL A 36 -8.91 -3.34 2.60
C VAL A 36 -8.01 -2.13 2.85
N MET A 37 -6.70 -2.31 2.73
CA MET A 37 -5.74 -1.22 2.85
C MET A 37 -5.71 -0.42 1.56
N SER A 38 -5.66 0.90 1.65
CA SER A 38 -5.42 1.79 0.51
C SER A 38 -4.14 2.59 0.78
N SER A 39 -3.14 2.42 -0.09
CA SER A 39 -1.77 2.84 0.12
C SER A 39 -1.35 3.98 -0.79
N PHE A 40 -0.15 4.49 -0.55
CA PHE A 40 0.61 5.34 -1.46
C PHE A 40 1.98 4.70 -1.73
N ARG A 41 2.62 5.09 -2.83
CA ARG A 41 3.97 4.69 -3.21
C ARG A 41 5.00 5.61 -2.55
N TRP A 42 6.11 5.01 -2.15
CA TRP A 42 7.32 5.69 -1.73
C TRP A 42 8.53 4.93 -2.29
N ASN A 43 9.72 5.51 -2.17
CA ASN A 43 10.94 4.85 -2.62
C ASN A 43 11.36 3.77 -1.62
N ARG A 44 10.72 2.60 -1.66
CA ARG A 44 10.97 1.48 -0.75
C ARG A 44 12.40 0.93 -0.95
N HIS A 45 13.15 0.80 0.15
CA HIS A 45 14.51 0.29 0.11
C HIS A 45 14.74 -0.73 1.23
N ILE A 46 14.63 -2.02 0.89
CA ILE A 46 14.75 -3.11 1.86
C ILE A 46 16.23 -3.51 2.02
N VAL A 47 16.74 -3.42 3.25
CA VAL A 47 18.06 -3.92 3.66
C VAL A 47 17.88 -4.81 4.88
N ASN A 48 18.36 -6.05 4.82
CA ASN A 48 18.24 -7.04 5.90
C ASN A 48 16.80 -7.21 6.43
N GLY A 49 15.82 -7.21 5.51
CA GLY A 49 14.40 -7.40 5.85
C GLY A 49 13.68 -6.15 6.38
N LYS A 50 14.38 -5.02 6.55
CA LYS A 50 13.81 -3.74 6.99
C LYS A 50 13.85 -2.70 5.87
N ASP A 51 12.76 -1.93 5.72
CA ASP A 51 12.75 -0.76 4.84
C ASP A 51 13.51 0.40 5.50
N GLN A 52 14.62 0.83 4.90
CA GLN A 52 15.40 1.99 5.39
C GLN A 52 14.65 3.31 5.18
N ASN A 53 13.66 3.31 4.27
CA ASN A 53 12.81 4.46 3.96
C ASN A 53 11.41 4.29 4.56
N ASP A 54 11.30 3.54 5.64
CA ASP A 54 10.05 3.28 6.37
C ASP A 54 9.38 4.55 6.93
N TRP A 55 10.13 5.65 7.03
CA TRP A 55 9.71 6.96 7.52
C TRP A 55 9.04 7.84 6.46
N MET A 56 9.08 7.46 5.18
CA MET A 56 8.54 8.29 4.10
C MET A 56 7.02 8.46 4.22
N GLY A 57 6.60 9.73 4.26
CA GLY A 57 5.20 10.17 4.29
C GLY A 57 4.49 10.07 2.93
N PRO A 58 3.21 10.48 2.87
CA PRO A 58 2.41 10.44 1.64
C PRO A 58 2.95 11.41 0.59
N PRO A 59 2.46 11.33 -0.66
CA PRO A 59 2.70 12.36 -1.67
C PRO A 59 2.38 13.75 -1.11
N SER A 60 3.37 14.63 -1.08
CA SER A 60 3.26 15.94 -0.42
C SER A 60 3.77 17.08 -1.31
N HIS A 61 3.26 18.28 -1.06
CA HIS A 61 3.77 19.53 -1.59
C HIS A 61 5.05 19.96 -0.84
N SER A 62 5.76 20.96 -1.36
CA SER A 62 7.00 21.46 -0.75
C SER A 62 6.81 22.08 0.64
N ASP A 63 5.59 22.49 0.97
CA ASP A 63 5.21 23.00 2.30
C ASP A 63 4.85 21.89 3.31
N GLY A 64 4.94 20.62 2.90
CA GLY A 64 4.62 19.47 3.73
C GLY A 64 3.14 19.08 3.77
N SER A 65 2.25 19.82 3.10
CA SER A 65 0.85 19.43 2.97
C SER A 65 0.70 18.20 2.07
N THR A 66 -0.25 17.32 2.39
CA THR A 66 -0.54 16.12 1.60
C THR A 66 -1.23 16.49 0.29
N LYS A 67 -0.75 15.97 -0.83
CA LYS A 67 -1.36 16.16 -2.15
C LYS A 67 -2.74 15.53 -2.21
N SER A 68 -3.60 16.09 -3.05
CA SER A 68 -4.88 15.46 -3.40
C SER A 68 -4.67 14.08 -4.05
N VAL A 69 -5.75 13.29 -4.11
CA VAL A 69 -5.79 11.99 -4.79
C VAL A 69 -6.45 12.21 -6.17
N PRO A 70 -5.69 12.44 -7.25
CA PRO A 70 -6.27 12.56 -8.58
C PRO A 70 -6.78 11.19 -9.04
N ILE A 71 -8.01 11.15 -9.53
CA ILE A 71 -8.62 9.96 -10.15
C ILE A 71 -8.53 10.14 -11.67
N ASN A 72 -7.82 9.23 -12.32
CA ASN A 72 -7.62 9.23 -13.76
C ASN A 72 -8.88 8.70 -14.48
N PRO A 73 -9.03 8.96 -15.81
CA PRO A 73 -10.16 8.46 -16.58
C PRO A 73 -10.27 6.92 -16.62
N ASP A 74 -9.17 6.21 -16.42
CA ASP A 74 -9.11 4.74 -16.32
C ASP A 74 -9.40 4.21 -14.91
N GLN A 75 -9.90 5.07 -14.02
CA GLN A 75 -10.21 4.81 -12.61
C GLN A 75 -8.99 4.49 -11.73
N THR A 76 -7.76 4.64 -12.25
CA THR A 76 -6.56 4.55 -11.42
C THR A 76 -6.32 5.87 -10.67
N CYS A 77 -5.60 5.80 -9.56
CA CYS A 77 -5.13 7.01 -8.88
C CYS A 77 -3.77 7.47 -9.40
N GLY A 78 -3.59 8.79 -9.51
CA GLY A 78 -2.33 9.42 -9.89
C GLY A 78 -1.47 9.85 -8.70
N ASP A 79 -0.41 10.61 -8.96
CA ASP A 79 0.48 11.23 -7.96
C ASP A 79 1.08 10.27 -6.92
N GLY A 80 1.20 8.99 -7.27
CA GLY A 80 1.76 7.97 -6.38
C GLY A 80 0.76 7.39 -5.38
N TRP A 81 -0.52 7.76 -5.42
CA TRP A 81 -1.56 7.03 -4.71
C TRP A 81 -1.81 5.68 -5.39
N VAL A 82 -2.00 4.62 -4.59
CA VAL A 82 -2.17 3.25 -5.10
C VAL A 82 -3.64 2.91 -5.29
N CYS A 83 -4.49 3.28 -4.33
CA CYS A 83 -5.93 3.03 -4.36
C CYS A 83 -6.29 1.56 -4.63
N GLU A 84 -5.92 0.65 -3.73
CA GLU A 84 -6.24 -0.78 -3.87
C GLU A 84 -7.74 -1.12 -3.70
N HIS A 85 -8.57 -0.19 -3.24
CA HIS A 85 -10.01 -0.36 -2.99
C HIS A 85 -10.84 -0.15 -4.25
#